data_AF-A0A7S1Z5G0-F1
#
_entry.id   AF-A0A7S1Z5G0-F1
#
_cell.length_a   1.000
_cell.length_b   1.000
_cell.length_c   1.000
_cell.angle_alpha   90.00
_cell.angle_beta   90.00
_cell.angle_gamma   90.00
#
_symmetry.space_group_name_H-M   'P 1'
#
loop_
_entity.id
_entity.type
_entity.pdbx_description
1 polymer ?
#
loop_
_entity_poly.entity_id
_entity_poly.type
_entity_poly.pdbx_seq_one_letter_code
_entity_poly.pdbx_strand_id
1 'polypeptide(L)'
;ASSSPVASSYSAAASCDVADRAESRGHGGDGDLDLEAELARCKKELSLCAELARHGEEEARCAREEADRRKEEAELCRQEAARCKREASRYKSEARRCRQEAAKSREEARKRAEESRITEEESEVRGKELKALSTSIGIAADKLLCPITKDLPLHPVIAEDGYVYECAAIKEYFEKTKGERLRSPATNVMMGRRVLAAARVFGVVETLVGSG
;
A
#
# COMPACT_ATOMS: atom_id res chain seq x y z
N ALA A 1 24.73 31.98 -12.45
CA ALA A 1 25.15 31.63 -13.82
C ALA A 1 23.96 31.90 -14.74
N SER A 2 23.50 33.13 -15.00
CA SER A 2 24.20 34.37 -15.38
C SER A 2 25.10 34.19 -16.61
N SER A 3 24.47 34.12 -17.79
CA SER A 3 25.16 34.24 -19.08
C SER A 3 24.18 34.75 -20.15
N SER A 4 24.03 36.07 -20.21
CA SER A 4 23.91 36.81 -21.48
C SER A 4 25.36 37.17 -21.86
N PRO A 5 25.78 37.13 -23.13
CA PRO A 5 25.50 38.18 -24.13
C PRO A 5 25.33 37.57 -25.56
N VAL A 6 24.98 38.21 -26.66
CA VAL A 6 25.50 39.41 -27.33
C VAL A 6 24.47 39.83 -28.39
N ALA A 7 23.87 41.01 -28.26
CA ALA A 7 23.17 41.65 -29.36
C ALA A 7 24.22 42.43 -30.17
N SER A 8 24.56 41.94 -31.35
CA SER A 8 25.42 42.62 -32.31
C SER A 8 24.59 43.71 -32.99
N SER A 9 24.63 44.92 -32.45
CA SER A 9 24.02 46.10 -33.04
C SER A 9 24.92 46.66 -34.14
N TYR A 10 24.75 46.18 -35.37
CA TYR A 10 25.24 46.89 -36.55
C TYR A 10 24.28 48.05 -36.84
N SER A 11 24.52 49.21 -36.22
CA SER A 11 23.92 50.48 -36.63
C SER A 11 24.64 50.97 -37.89
N ALA A 12 24.15 50.59 -39.06
CA ALA A 12 24.52 51.27 -40.30
C ALA A 12 23.73 52.59 -40.37
N ALA A 13 24.29 53.64 -39.78
CA ALA A 13 23.86 55.00 -40.06
C ALA A 13 24.28 55.32 -41.51
N ALA A 14 23.34 55.21 -42.45
CA ALA A 14 23.49 55.80 -43.77
C ALA A 14 23.23 57.31 -43.62
N SER A 15 24.28 58.06 -43.31
CA SER A 15 24.32 59.51 -43.41
C SER A 15 24.14 59.91 -44.88
N CYS A 16 22.99 60.48 -45.21
CA CYS A 16 22.78 61.21 -46.45
C CYS A 16 23.43 62.59 -46.33
N ASP A 17 24.75 62.65 -46.57
CA ASP A 17 25.46 63.89 -46.89
C ASP A 17 25.02 64.36 -48.29
N VAL A 18 23.91 65.09 -48.35
CA VAL A 18 23.54 65.90 -49.51
C VAL A 18 23.67 67.36 -49.10
N ALA A 19 24.88 67.90 -49.16
CA ALA A 19 25.09 69.33 -49.27
C ALA A 19 26.52 69.64 -49.75
N ASP A 20 26.61 70.69 -50.56
CA ASP A 20 27.81 71.44 -50.92
C ASP A 20 28.71 70.92 -52.05
N ARG A 21 28.30 71.21 -53.28
CA ARG A 21 29.25 71.70 -54.28
C ARG A 21 28.60 72.70 -55.26
N ALA A 22 28.47 73.95 -54.82
CA ALA A 22 28.21 75.09 -55.70
C ALA A 22 29.55 75.67 -56.18
N GLU A 23 30.08 75.20 -57.31
CA GLU A 23 31.13 75.92 -58.05
C GLU A 23 30.51 76.56 -59.29
N SER A 24 30.30 77.87 -59.22
CA SER A 24 29.87 78.72 -60.33
C SER A 24 30.99 78.86 -61.37
N ARG A 25 30.75 78.38 -62.59
CA ARG A 25 31.44 78.84 -63.80
C ARG A 25 30.40 79.10 -64.89
N GLY A 26 30.19 80.38 -65.16
CA GLY A 26 29.33 80.83 -66.26
C GLY A 26 30.00 80.66 -67.61
N HIS A 27 29.23 80.24 -68.61
CA HIS A 27 29.30 80.69 -70.00
C HIS A 27 27.93 80.40 -70.64
N GLY A 28 27.41 81.38 -71.39
CA GLY A 28 26.05 81.35 -71.94
C GLY A 28 25.90 80.59 -73.24
N GLY A 29 24.62 80.48 -73.65
CA GLY A 29 24.14 79.82 -74.86
C GLY A 29 23.57 78.42 -74.56
N ASP A 30 22.30 78.19 -74.92
CA ASP A 30 21.56 76.90 -74.88
C ASP A 30 20.88 76.45 -73.56
N GLY A 31 20.45 77.40 -72.72
CA GLY A 31 19.97 77.14 -71.35
C GLY A 31 18.59 76.49 -71.13
N ASP A 32 17.81 76.19 -72.18
CA ASP A 32 16.45 75.63 -72.02
C ASP A 32 16.39 74.08 -72.17
N LEU A 33 17.30 73.47 -72.94
CA LEU A 33 17.33 72.01 -73.16
C LEU A 33 18.03 71.24 -72.01
N ASP A 34 18.99 71.88 -71.34
CA ASP A 34 19.68 71.29 -70.18
C ASP A 34 18.80 71.26 -68.93
N LEU A 35 17.90 72.23 -68.77
CA LEU A 35 17.00 72.31 -67.61
C LEU A 35 15.95 71.20 -67.62
N GLU A 36 15.42 70.84 -68.79
CA GLU A 36 14.45 69.74 -68.93
C GLU A 36 15.12 68.38 -68.68
N ALA A 37 16.38 68.21 -69.13
CA ALA A 37 17.17 67.01 -68.86
C ALA A 37 17.51 66.86 -67.36
N GLU A 38 17.89 67.95 -66.68
CA GLU A 38 18.13 67.95 -65.23
C GLU A 38 16.84 67.71 -64.42
N LEU A 39 15.72 68.31 -64.84
CA LEU A 39 14.42 68.07 -64.23
C LEU A 39 13.97 66.60 -64.42
N ALA A 40 14.28 65.99 -65.57
CA ALA A 40 14.05 64.57 -65.81
C ALA A 40 14.97 63.68 -64.94
N ARG A 41 16.23 64.07 -64.69
CA ARG A 41 17.12 63.38 -63.73
C ARG A 41 16.57 63.48 -62.31
N CYS A 42 16.23 64.69 -61.85
CA CYS A 42 15.65 64.92 -60.52
C CYS A 42 14.35 64.14 -60.32
N LYS A 43 13.48 64.05 -61.32
CA LYS A 43 12.25 63.23 -61.25
C LYS A 43 12.55 61.73 -61.07
N LYS A 44 13.56 61.21 -61.78
CA LYS A 44 14.00 59.82 -61.62
C LYS A 44 14.60 59.57 -60.24
N GLU A 45 15.44 60.47 -59.75
CA GLU A 45 16.01 60.36 -58.41
C GLU A 45 14.94 60.43 -57.33
N LEU A 46 13.98 61.35 -57.44
CA LEU A 46 12.83 61.43 -56.54
C LEU A 46 11.99 60.15 -56.58
N SER A 47 11.78 59.55 -57.76
CA SER A 47 11.08 58.26 -57.84
C SER A 47 11.86 57.13 -57.17
N LEU A 48 13.18 57.09 -57.32
CA LEU A 48 14.04 56.10 -56.66
C LEU A 48 14.02 56.29 -55.14
N CYS A 49 14.11 57.52 -54.65
CA CYS A 49 13.97 57.84 -53.23
C CYS A 49 12.60 57.41 -52.68
N ALA A 50 11.53 57.59 -53.44
CA ALA A 50 10.19 57.16 -53.05
C ALA A 50 10.06 55.61 -53.00
N GLU A 51 10.69 54.89 -53.93
CA GLU A 51 10.74 53.43 -53.93
C GLU A 51 11.56 52.88 -52.75
N LEU A 52 12.73 53.46 -52.49
CA LEU A 52 13.57 53.11 -51.35
C LEU A 52 12.86 53.38 -50.00
N ALA A 53 12.13 54.50 -49.90
CA ALA A 53 11.33 54.79 -48.71
C ALA A 53 10.22 53.75 -48.50
N ARG A 54 9.51 53.35 -49.57
CA ARG A 54 8.51 52.27 -49.50
C ARG A 54 9.12 50.93 -49.09
N HIS A 55 10.26 50.56 -49.66
CA HIS A 55 10.96 49.33 -49.27
C HIS A 55 11.38 49.36 -47.80
N GLY A 56 11.89 50.50 -47.30
CA GLY A 56 12.23 50.68 -45.89
C GLY A 56 11.02 50.58 -44.95
N GLU A 57 9.86 51.11 -45.35
CA GLU A 57 8.60 50.96 -44.61
C GLU A 57 8.12 49.51 -44.59
N GLU A 58 8.23 48.79 -45.71
CA GLU A 58 7.85 47.37 -45.81
C GLU A 58 8.78 46.47 -45.00
N GLU A 59 10.09 46.72 -45.01
CA GLU A 59 11.06 46.04 -44.16
C GLU A 59 10.77 46.29 -42.68
N ALA A 60 10.45 47.54 -42.30
CA ALA A 60 10.07 47.87 -40.93
C ALA A 60 8.75 47.19 -40.52
N ARG A 61 7.79 47.03 -41.43
CA ARG A 61 6.55 46.27 -41.20
C ARG A 61 6.86 44.79 -40.98
N CYS A 62 7.65 44.17 -41.87
CA CYS A 62 8.05 42.77 -41.78
C CYS A 62 8.80 42.49 -40.46
N ALA A 63 9.71 43.38 -40.05
CA ALA A 63 10.43 43.24 -38.78
C ALA A 63 9.50 43.30 -37.55
N ARG A 64 8.44 44.12 -37.58
CA ARG A 64 7.45 44.19 -36.49
C ARG A 64 6.63 42.90 -36.41
N GLU A 65 6.13 42.42 -37.54
CA GLU A 65 5.37 41.16 -37.62
C GLU A 65 6.21 39.98 -37.12
N GLU A 66 7.49 39.93 -37.50
CA GLU A 66 8.39 38.87 -37.04
C GLU A 66 8.70 38.97 -35.54
N ALA A 67 8.80 40.18 -35.00
CA ALA A 67 8.96 40.39 -33.56
C ALA A 67 7.71 39.96 -32.77
N ASP A 68 6.51 40.21 -33.30
CA ASP A 68 5.27 39.80 -32.66
C ASP A 68 5.09 38.28 -32.70
N ARG A 69 5.39 37.62 -33.84
CA ARG A 69 5.43 36.15 -33.91
C ARG A 69 6.38 35.54 -32.88
N ARG A 70 7.58 36.11 -32.70
CA ARG A 70 8.53 35.66 -31.66
C ARG A 70 8.00 35.85 -30.25
N LYS A 71 7.22 36.88 -29.97
CA LYS A 71 6.58 37.07 -28.65
C LYS A 71 5.51 36.00 -28.42
N GLU A 72 4.66 35.74 -29.40
CA GLU A 72 3.63 34.69 -29.32
C GLU A 72 4.25 33.30 -29.08
N GLU A 73 5.31 32.96 -29.83
CA GLU A 73 6.05 31.70 -29.62
C GLU A 73 6.68 31.63 -28.22
N ALA A 74 7.27 32.72 -27.74
CA ALA A 74 7.83 32.78 -26.39
C ALA A 74 6.76 32.62 -25.29
N GLU A 75 5.55 33.16 -25.51
CA GLU A 75 4.43 33.00 -24.60
C GLU A 75 3.91 31.56 -24.58
N LEU A 76 3.76 30.91 -25.74
CA LEU A 76 3.41 29.49 -25.83
C LEU A 76 4.42 28.62 -25.08
N CYS A 77 5.72 28.85 -25.30
CA CYS A 77 6.78 28.14 -24.59
C CYS A 77 6.69 28.32 -23.06
N ARG A 78 6.36 29.53 -22.58
CA ARG A 78 6.14 29.78 -21.14
C ARG A 78 4.93 29.01 -20.61
N GLN A 79 3.83 28.97 -21.36
CA GLN A 79 2.62 28.23 -20.97
C GLN A 79 2.89 26.73 -20.88
N GLU A 80 3.59 26.16 -21.87
CA GLU A 80 3.99 24.75 -21.86
C GLU A 80 4.93 24.43 -20.69
N ALA A 81 5.93 25.27 -20.43
CA ALA A 81 6.80 25.10 -19.28
C ALA A 81 6.03 25.15 -17.95
N ALA A 82 5.02 26.02 -17.83
CA ALA A 82 4.13 26.07 -16.68
C ALA A 82 3.27 24.81 -16.54
N ARG A 83 2.75 24.28 -17.67
CA ARG A 83 2.02 23.00 -17.70
C ARG A 83 2.90 21.84 -17.25
N CYS A 84 4.09 21.70 -17.82
CA CYS A 84 5.05 20.66 -17.42
C CYS A 84 5.40 20.73 -15.93
N LYS A 85 5.55 21.93 -15.36
CA LYS A 85 5.76 22.10 -13.91
C LYS A 85 4.57 21.61 -13.08
N ARG A 86 3.33 21.89 -13.50
CA ARG A 86 2.11 21.41 -12.83
C ARG A 86 2.04 19.88 -12.89
N GLU A 87 2.25 19.28 -14.06
CA GLU A 87 2.24 17.83 -14.22
C GLU A 87 3.33 17.16 -13.37
N ALA A 88 4.55 17.69 -13.36
CA ALA A 88 5.61 17.20 -12.50
C ALA A 88 5.26 17.28 -10.99
N SER A 89 4.59 18.36 -10.56
CA SER A 89 4.12 18.48 -9.18
C SER A 89 3.03 17.46 -8.84
N ARG A 90 2.13 17.18 -9.79
CA ARG A 90 1.09 16.16 -9.66
C ARG A 90 1.70 14.77 -9.51
N TYR A 91 2.63 14.39 -10.38
CA TYR A 91 3.33 13.09 -10.27
C TYR A 91 4.07 12.93 -8.95
N LYS A 92 4.72 13.99 -8.44
CA LYS A 92 5.35 13.96 -7.11
C LYS A 92 4.33 13.72 -6.00
N SER A 93 3.17 14.37 -6.06
CA SER A 93 2.10 14.19 -5.06
C SER A 93 1.49 12.78 -5.11
N GLU A 94 1.24 12.25 -6.31
CA GLU A 94 0.71 10.89 -6.51
C GLU A 94 1.71 9.82 -6.05
N ALA A 95 3.00 9.99 -6.36
CA ALA A 95 4.06 9.12 -5.87
C ALA A 95 4.15 9.12 -4.33
N ARG A 96 3.98 10.29 -3.70
CA ARG A 96 3.90 10.38 -2.23
C ARG A 96 2.68 9.63 -1.69
N ARG A 97 1.52 9.78 -2.32
CA ARG A 97 0.28 9.09 -1.92
C ARG A 97 0.42 7.57 -2.01
N CYS A 98 0.96 7.06 -3.12
CA CYS A 98 1.23 5.64 -3.32
C CYS A 98 2.18 5.08 -2.24
N ARG A 99 3.26 5.82 -1.89
CA ARG A 99 4.15 5.41 -0.80
C ARG A 99 3.44 5.36 0.56
N GLN A 100 2.56 6.30 0.86
CA GLN A 100 1.80 6.32 2.10
C GLN A 100 0.80 5.16 2.18
N GLU A 101 0.08 4.90 1.09
CA GLU A 101 -0.84 3.76 1.00
C GLU A 101 -0.10 2.43 1.16
N ALA A 102 1.05 2.26 0.51
CA ALA A 102 1.90 1.08 0.67
C ALA A 102 2.47 0.92 2.08
N ALA A 103 2.76 2.02 2.79
CA ALA A 103 3.19 1.96 4.19
C ALA A 103 2.05 1.52 5.11
N LYS A 104 0.85 2.06 4.92
CA LYS A 104 -0.35 1.67 5.68
C LYS A 104 -0.70 0.20 5.47
N SER A 105 -0.68 -0.29 4.23
CA SER A 105 -1.00 -1.70 3.94
C SER A 105 0.01 -2.65 4.58
N ARG A 106 1.29 -2.29 4.65
CA ARG A 106 2.31 -3.05 5.37
C ARG A 106 2.07 -3.06 6.88
N GLU A 107 1.66 -1.93 7.46
CA GLU A 107 1.34 -1.85 8.88
C GLU A 107 0.11 -2.71 9.22
N GLU A 108 -0.94 -2.66 8.41
CA GLU A 108 -2.13 -3.49 8.57
C GLU A 108 -1.81 -4.99 8.44
N ALA A 109 -0.98 -5.37 7.46
CA ALA A 109 -0.51 -6.75 7.32
C ALA A 109 0.28 -7.21 8.56
N ARG A 110 1.11 -6.35 9.14
CA ARG A 110 1.82 -6.65 10.40
C ARG A 110 0.87 -6.85 11.56
N LYS A 111 -0.16 -6.01 11.71
CA LYS A 111 -1.17 -6.14 12.76
C LYS A 111 -1.92 -7.46 12.64
N ARG A 112 -2.36 -7.83 11.42
CA ARG A 112 -3.03 -9.12 11.17
C ARG A 112 -2.15 -10.32 11.48
N ALA A 113 -0.87 -10.25 11.12
CA ALA A 113 0.08 -11.33 11.44
C ALA A 113 0.32 -11.46 12.95
N GLU A 114 0.32 -10.35 13.69
CA GLU A 114 0.44 -10.41 15.15
C GLU A 114 -0.85 -10.94 15.79
N GLU A 115 -2.01 -10.48 15.34
CA GLU A 115 -3.31 -10.99 15.78
C GLU A 115 -3.42 -12.51 15.56
N SER A 116 -3.01 -13.01 14.39
CA SER A 116 -3.03 -14.46 14.12
C SER A 116 -2.11 -15.23 15.07
N ARG A 117 -0.91 -14.71 15.35
CA ARG A 117 0.03 -15.35 16.28
C ARG A 117 -0.52 -15.42 17.70
N ILE A 118 -1.16 -14.34 18.17
CA ILE A 118 -1.80 -14.32 19.49
C ILE A 118 -2.91 -15.38 19.54
N THR A 119 -3.77 -15.44 18.52
CA THR A 119 -4.85 -16.44 18.49
C THR A 119 -4.35 -17.88 18.45
N GLU A 120 -3.23 -18.14 17.74
CA GLU A 120 -2.58 -19.45 17.72
C GLU A 120 -2.05 -19.80 19.12
N GLU A 121 -1.33 -18.88 19.76
CA GLU A 121 -0.79 -19.08 21.11
C GLU A 121 -1.90 -19.31 22.15
N GLU A 122 -2.98 -18.53 22.10
CA GLU A 122 -4.16 -18.73 22.95
C GLU A 122 -4.79 -20.12 22.74
N SER A 123 -4.91 -20.56 21.48
CA SER A 123 -5.46 -21.88 21.16
C SER A 123 -4.57 -23.01 21.66
N GLU A 124 -3.25 -22.84 21.61
CA GLU A 124 -2.30 -23.82 22.12
C GLU A 124 -2.35 -23.93 23.64
N VAL A 125 -2.41 -22.79 24.35
CA VAL A 125 -2.54 -22.76 25.81
C VAL A 125 -3.83 -23.46 26.22
N ARG A 126 -4.96 -23.09 25.60
CA ARG A 126 -6.25 -23.74 25.85
C ARG A 126 -6.24 -25.23 25.53
N GLY A 127 -5.55 -25.62 24.47
CA GLY A 127 -5.36 -27.03 24.10
C GLY A 127 -4.54 -27.81 25.13
N LYS A 128 -3.50 -27.19 25.72
CA LYS A 128 -2.70 -27.79 26.81
C LYS A 128 -3.52 -27.95 28.08
N GLU A 129 -4.31 -26.94 28.44
CA GLU A 129 -5.21 -27.00 29.61
C GLU A 129 -6.28 -28.07 29.47
N LEU A 130 -6.94 -28.16 28.32
CA LEU A 130 -7.94 -29.21 28.04
C LEU A 130 -7.34 -30.61 28.11
N LYS A 131 -6.12 -30.81 27.59
CA LYS A 131 -5.41 -32.10 27.69
C LYS A 131 -5.06 -32.44 29.14
N ALA A 132 -4.56 -31.47 29.92
CA ALA A 132 -4.25 -31.69 31.33
C ALA A 132 -5.52 -32.06 32.12
N LEU A 133 -6.62 -31.35 31.87
CA LEU A 133 -7.91 -31.65 32.47
C LEU A 133 -8.42 -33.03 32.03
N SER A 134 -8.37 -33.36 30.73
CA SER A 134 -8.83 -34.67 30.24
C SER A 134 -8.03 -35.83 30.83
N THR A 135 -6.70 -35.69 30.98
CA THR A 135 -5.88 -36.71 31.64
C THR A 135 -6.29 -36.87 33.11
N SER A 136 -6.52 -35.77 33.83
CA SER A 136 -6.97 -35.83 35.23
C SER A 136 -8.36 -36.47 35.37
N ILE A 137 -9.29 -36.15 34.46
CA ILE A 137 -10.63 -36.76 34.40
C ILE A 137 -10.51 -38.25 34.08
N GLY A 138 -9.66 -38.64 33.11
CA GLY A 138 -9.43 -40.04 32.77
C GLY A 138 -8.95 -40.87 33.97
N ILE A 139 -7.95 -40.36 34.69
CA ILE A 139 -7.43 -41.02 35.91
C ILE A 139 -8.51 -41.11 37.01
N ALA A 140 -9.35 -40.09 37.14
CA ALA A 140 -10.47 -40.11 38.08
C ALA A 140 -11.57 -41.11 37.66
N ALA A 141 -11.87 -41.19 36.36
CA ALA A 141 -12.86 -42.08 35.79
C ALA A 141 -12.45 -43.56 35.92
N ASP A 142 -11.17 -43.89 35.71
CA ASP A 142 -10.65 -45.25 35.88
C ASP A 142 -10.89 -45.81 37.28
N LYS A 143 -10.89 -44.95 38.31
CA LYS A 143 -11.17 -45.33 39.71
C LYS A 143 -12.65 -45.58 39.98
N LEU A 144 -13.54 -45.13 39.10
CA LEU A 144 -14.98 -45.36 39.19
C LEU A 144 -15.42 -46.64 38.46
N LEU A 145 -14.54 -47.25 37.68
CA LEU A 145 -14.81 -48.50 36.98
C LEU A 145 -14.75 -49.71 37.92
N CYS A 146 -15.66 -50.66 37.72
CA CYS A 146 -15.64 -51.92 38.44
C CYS A 146 -14.42 -52.77 38.00
N PRO A 147 -13.58 -53.28 38.92
CA PRO A 147 -12.40 -54.06 38.54
C PRO A 147 -12.71 -55.40 37.84
N ILE A 148 -13.92 -55.94 37.97
CA ILE A 148 -14.35 -57.20 37.33
C ILE A 148 -14.91 -56.95 35.94
N THR A 149 -15.93 -56.08 35.83
CA THR A 149 -16.64 -55.84 34.57
C THR A 149 -15.93 -54.83 33.67
N LYS A 150 -15.04 -54.01 34.23
CA LYS A 150 -14.36 -52.88 33.55
C LYS A 150 -15.31 -51.79 33.05
N ASP A 151 -16.55 -51.82 33.53
CA ASP A 151 -17.60 -50.85 33.22
C ASP A 151 -17.98 -50.05 34.48
N LEU A 152 -18.67 -48.91 34.27
CA LEU A 152 -19.25 -48.12 35.35
C LEU A 152 -20.35 -48.95 36.05
N PRO A 153 -20.27 -49.15 37.37
CA PRO A 153 -21.22 -50.01 38.08
C PRO A 153 -22.60 -49.36 38.15
N LEU A 154 -23.63 -50.10 37.72
CA LEU A 154 -25.03 -49.71 37.87
C LEU A 154 -25.45 -49.84 39.34
N HIS A 155 -25.00 -50.90 40.03
CA HIS A 155 -25.33 -51.16 41.44
C HIS A 155 -24.03 -51.31 42.25
N PRO A 156 -23.38 -50.19 42.61
CA PRO A 156 -22.09 -50.19 43.26
C PRO A 156 -22.17 -50.73 44.71
N VAL A 157 -21.33 -51.72 44.99
CA VAL A 157 -21.13 -52.30 46.33
C VAL A 157 -19.65 -52.24 46.70
N ILE A 158 -19.34 -51.92 47.96
CA ILE A 158 -18.00 -51.92 48.52
C ILE A 158 -17.75 -53.28 49.17
N ALA A 159 -16.69 -53.97 48.76
CA ALA A 159 -16.27 -55.20 49.41
C ALA A 159 -15.28 -54.92 50.55
N GLU A 160 -14.91 -55.95 51.33
CA GLU A 160 -14.07 -55.79 52.53
C GLU A 160 -12.64 -55.27 52.22
N ASP A 161 -12.21 -55.40 50.97
CA ASP A 161 -10.96 -54.83 50.45
C ASP A 161 -11.05 -53.31 50.20
N GLY A 162 -12.23 -52.70 50.34
CA GLY A 162 -12.47 -51.27 50.16
C GLY A 162 -12.72 -50.86 48.70
N TYR A 163 -12.74 -51.80 47.75
CA TYR A 163 -12.99 -51.51 46.34
C TYR A 163 -14.48 -51.58 46.00
N VAL A 164 -14.88 -50.80 44.99
CA VAL A 164 -16.25 -50.76 44.48
C VAL A 164 -16.40 -51.75 43.33
N TYR A 165 -17.44 -52.57 43.40
CA TYR A 165 -17.79 -53.55 42.40
C TYR A 165 -19.25 -53.42 41.98
N GLU A 166 -19.57 -53.97 40.82
CA GLU A 166 -20.94 -54.26 40.44
C GLU A 166 -21.48 -55.40 41.31
N CYS A 167 -22.68 -55.22 41.88
CA CYS A 167 -23.27 -56.17 42.82
C CYS A 167 -23.43 -57.58 42.22
N ALA A 168 -23.82 -57.70 40.96
CA ALA A 168 -23.99 -59.00 40.30
C ALA A 168 -22.64 -59.71 40.09
N ALA A 169 -21.64 -58.96 39.63
CA ALA A 169 -20.32 -59.50 39.28
C ALA A 169 -19.55 -60.02 40.49
N ILE A 170 -19.58 -59.31 41.62
CA ILE A 170 -18.86 -59.74 42.83
C ILE A 170 -19.50 -60.97 43.50
N LYS A 171 -20.84 -61.07 43.45
CA LYS A 171 -21.56 -62.24 43.96
C LYS A 171 -21.23 -63.49 43.15
N GLU A 172 -21.25 -63.38 41.84
CA GLU A 172 -20.86 -64.47 40.94
C GLU A 172 -19.39 -64.88 41.16
N TYR A 173 -18.50 -63.91 41.39
CA TYR A 173 -17.11 -64.18 41.73
C TYR A 173 -16.97 -64.99 43.03
N PHE A 174 -17.69 -64.62 44.10
CA PHE A 174 -17.69 -65.36 45.36
C PHE A 174 -18.23 -66.78 45.23
N GLU A 175 -19.21 -67.00 44.36
CA GLU A 175 -19.80 -68.31 44.11
C GLU A 175 -18.87 -69.23 43.29
N LYS A 176 -18.08 -68.65 42.38
CA LYS A 176 -17.09 -69.39 41.58
C LYS A 176 -15.84 -69.74 42.39
N THR A 177 -15.40 -68.89 43.32
CA THR A 177 -14.18 -69.09 44.14
C THR A 177 -14.46 -69.84 45.45
N LYS A 178 -15.11 -71.02 45.37
CA LYS A 178 -15.45 -71.91 46.51
C LYS A 178 -14.25 -72.69 47.07
N GLY A 179 -13.15 -72.01 47.39
CA GLY A 179 -11.98 -72.57 48.08
C GLY A 179 -11.48 -71.61 49.16
N GLU A 180 -10.81 -72.13 50.20
CA GLU A 180 -10.41 -71.47 51.47
C GLU A 180 -9.59 -70.16 51.35
N ARG A 181 -9.33 -69.67 50.14
CA ARG A 181 -8.51 -68.49 49.85
C ARG A 181 -9.26 -67.55 48.89
N LEU A 182 -10.32 -66.91 49.38
CA LEU A 182 -10.98 -65.83 48.65
C LEU A 182 -10.05 -64.61 48.57
N ARG A 183 -9.79 -64.14 47.36
CA ARG A 183 -8.91 -63.00 47.11
C ARG A 183 -9.66 -61.87 46.42
N SER A 184 -9.19 -60.65 46.62
CA SER A 184 -9.68 -59.47 45.92
C SER A 184 -9.44 -59.60 44.42
N PRO A 185 -10.47 -59.44 43.58
CA PRO A 185 -10.30 -59.32 42.13
C PRO A 185 -9.41 -58.14 41.72
N ALA A 186 -9.27 -57.11 42.57
CA ALA A 186 -8.48 -55.93 42.27
C ALA A 186 -7.03 -56.03 42.73
N THR A 187 -6.79 -56.55 43.94
CA THR A 187 -5.46 -56.53 44.58
C THR A 187 -4.83 -57.92 44.76
N ASN A 188 -5.59 -58.99 44.51
CA ASN A 188 -5.18 -60.39 44.74
C ASN A 188 -4.78 -60.72 46.19
N VAL A 189 -5.11 -59.83 47.14
CA VAL A 189 -4.94 -60.01 48.59
C VAL A 189 -6.13 -60.81 49.15
N MET A 190 -5.94 -61.56 50.24
CA MET A 190 -7.04 -62.27 50.89
C MET A 190 -8.11 -61.29 51.38
N MET A 191 -9.38 -61.60 51.10
CA MET A 191 -10.53 -60.79 51.54
C MET A 191 -11.65 -61.70 52.04
N GLY A 192 -12.52 -61.19 52.92
CA GLY A 192 -13.74 -61.90 53.30
C GLY A 192 -14.88 -61.70 52.30
N ARG A 193 -16.02 -62.37 52.57
CA ARG A 193 -17.20 -62.40 51.69
C ARG A 193 -18.18 -61.24 51.90
N ARG A 194 -17.85 -60.26 52.75
CA ARG A 194 -18.76 -59.18 53.12
C ARG A 194 -18.77 -58.08 52.05
N VAL A 195 -19.97 -57.61 51.71
CA VAL A 195 -20.20 -56.47 50.82
C VAL A 195 -21.20 -55.50 51.46
N LEU A 196 -20.98 -54.21 51.25
CA LEU A 196 -21.82 -53.10 51.73
C LEU A 196 -22.30 -52.27 50.55
N ALA A 197 -23.50 -51.70 50.61
CA ALA A 197 -24.00 -50.81 49.56
C ALA A 197 -23.21 -49.49 49.54
N ALA A 198 -22.83 -49.02 48.35
CA ALA A 198 -22.00 -47.84 48.17
C ALA A 198 -22.81 -46.58 47.83
N ALA A 199 -23.69 -46.13 48.74
CA ALA A 199 -24.63 -45.03 48.47
C ALA A 199 -23.96 -43.71 48.00
N ARG A 200 -22.77 -43.37 48.53
CA ARG A 200 -22.02 -42.18 48.10
C ARG A 200 -21.49 -42.29 46.67
N VAL A 201 -21.08 -43.48 46.25
CA VAL A 201 -20.56 -43.73 44.90
C VAL A 201 -21.71 -43.72 43.90
N PHE A 202 -22.87 -44.24 44.29
CA PHE A 202 -24.08 -44.21 43.47
C PHE A 202 -24.46 -42.79 43.05
N GLY A 203 -24.50 -41.81 43.97
CA GLY A 203 -24.83 -40.42 43.62
C GLY A 203 -23.80 -39.76 42.69
N VAL A 204 -22.52 -40.15 42.78
CA VAL A 204 -21.48 -39.68 41.86
C VAL A 204 -21.68 -40.27 40.46
N VAL A 205 -21.98 -41.56 40.37
CA VAL A 205 -22.27 -42.24 39.10
C VAL A 205 -23.52 -41.66 38.43
N GLU A 206 -24.58 -41.42 39.20
CA GLU A 206 -25.84 -40.86 38.72
C GLU A 206 -25.67 -39.43 38.16
N THR A 207 -24.93 -38.58 38.87
CA THR A 207 -24.63 -37.22 38.40
C THR A 207 -23.77 -37.20 37.14
N LEU A 208 -22.77 -38.08 37.03
CA LEU A 208 -21.96 -38.22 35.82
C LEU A 208 -22.78 -38.67 34.61
N VAL A 209 -23.65 -39.66 34.77
CA VAL A 209 -24.51 -40.16 33.68
C VAL A 209 -25.57 -39.14 33.28
N GLY A 210 -26.11 -38.38 34.24
CA GLY A 210 -27.13 -37.35 33.95
C GLY A 210 -26.59 -36.05 33.34
N SER A 211 -25.26 -35.86 33.30
CA SER A 211 -24.62 -34.63 32.81
C SER A 211 -23.88 -34.78 31.47
N GLY A 212 -23.80 -36.01 30.93
CA GLY A 212 -23.31 -36.31 29.58
C GLY A 212 -24.43 -36.37 28.55
#